data_AF-A0A1J4XLT8-F1
#
_entry.id   AF-A0A1J4XLT8-F1
#
_cell.length_a   1.000
_cell.length_b   1.000
_cell.length_c   1.000
_cell.angle_alpha   90.00
_cell.angle_beta   90.00
_cell.angle_gamma   90.00
#
_symmetry.space_group_name_H-M   'P 1'
#
loop_
_entity.id
_entity.type
_entity.pdbx_description
1 polymer ?
#
loop_
_entity_poly.entity_id
_entity_poly.type
_entity_poly.pdbx_seq_one_letter_code
_entity_poly.pdbx_strand_id
1 'polypeptide(L)'
;MHINEFWYSTNQKDWLNALDNYWASIGENNIQLEQEMDNLEPNNVQNMNQQEWYNFLLNKYFRWKYQPNRYATTTKYFKKYQEENRLNELYDIKNQIFAFDKENIMLGLKIKIEGMGVPGRSGLLSLLFPNYFGTVDQFVVKALRNIEDLPEKEQLLRMKPEKLEIDDVVILIKSM
;
A
#
# COMPACT_ATOMS: atom_id res chain seq x y z
N MET A 1 -20.44 -4.92 14.39
CA MET A 1 -20.35 -6.23 13.71
C MET A 1 -19.00 -6.82 14.04
N HIS A 2 -18.94 -8.10 14.40
CA HIS A 2 -17.66 -8.77 14.64
C HIS A 2 -16.94 -9.01 13.30
N ILE A 3 -15.61 -9.02 13.26
CA ILE A 3 -14.87 -9.18 11.99
C ILE A 3 -15.15 -10.51 11.29
N ASN A 4 -15.41 -11.60 12.05
CA ASN A 4 -15.89 -12.87 11.49
C ASN A 4 -17.18 -12.71 10.67
N GLU A 5 -18.17 -12.02 11.25
CA GLU A 5 -19.48 -11.82 10.60
C GLU A 5 -19.34 -10.90 9.38
N PHE A 6 -18.52 -9.85 9.52
CA PHE A 6 -18.31 -8.88 8.46
C PHE A 6 -17.60 -9.48 7.24
N TRP A 7 -16.55 -10.27 7.47
CA TRP A 7 -15.75 -10.87 6.39
C TRP A 7 -16.57 -11.77 5.47
N TYR A 8 -17.51 -12.53 6.04
CA TYR A 8 -18.40 -13.41 5.28
C TYR A 8 -19.74 -12.76 4.91
N SER A 9 -19.93 -11.47 5.19
CA SER A 9 -21.18 -10.79 4.87
C SER A 9 -21.34 -10.62 3.36
N THR A 10 -22.40 -11.22 2.81
CA THR A 10 -22.84 -10.99 1.43
C THR A 10 -23.77 -9.78 1.31
N ASN A 11 -24.06 -9.10 2.42
CA ASN A 11 -24.95 -7.94 2.44
C ASN A 11 -24.16 -6.68 2.12
N GLN A 12 -24.37 -6.12 0.93
CA GLN A 12 -23.73 -4.89 0.46
C GLN A 12 -23.87 -3.72 1.46
N LYS A 13 -24.99 -3.66 2.21
CA LYS A 13 -25.21 -2.58 3.18
C LYS A 13 -24.16 -2.59 4.29
N ASP A 14 -23.69 -3.75 4.71
CA ASP A 14 -22.67 -3.85 5.76
C ASP A 14 -21.36 -3.23 5.29
N TRP A 15 -20.96 -3.53 4.04
CA TRP A 15 -19.79 -2.96 3.39
C TRP A 15 -19.88 -1.45 3.20
N LEU A 16 -21.03 -0.94 2.74
CA LEU A 16 -21.26 0.50 2.58
C LEU A 16 -21.19 1.22 3.94
N ASN A 17 -21.80 0.67 4.99
CA ASN A 17 -21.71 1.25 6.33
C ASN A 17 -20.25 1.28 6.85
N ALA A 18 -19.47 0.24 6.59
CA ALA A 18 -18.06 0.22 6.97
C ALA A 18 -17.24 1.27 6.22
N LEU A 19 -17.51 1.45 4.93
CA LEU A 19 -16.89 2.47 4.10
C LEU A 19 -17.25 3.89 4.60
N ASP A 20 -18.53 4.14 4.89
CA ASP A 20 -18.99 5.43 5.44
C ASP A 20 -18.31 5.74 6.78
N ASN A 21 -18.19 4.75 7.65
CA ASN A 21 -17.49 4.90 8.93
C ASN A 21 -15.99 5.21 8.75
N TYR A 22 -15.35 4.61 7.75
CA TYR A 22 -13.97 4.92 7.41
C TYR A 22 -13.85 6.38 6.96
N TRP A 23 -14.68 6.84 6.01
CA TRP A 23 -14.66 8.22 5.55
C TRP A 23 -14.92 9.23 6.67
N ALA A 24 -15.87 8.92 7.57
CA ALA A 24 -16.15 9.75 8.74
C ALA A 24 -15.00 9.79 9.77
N SER A 25 -14.10 8.80 9.76
CA SER A 25 -12.96 8.74 10.67
C SER A 25 -11.75 9.58 10.21
N ILE A 26 -11.74 10.00 8.95
CA ILE A 26 -10.64 10.78 8.37
C ILE A 26 -10.80 12.24 8.79
N GLY A 27 -9.75 12.79 9.42
CA GLY A 27 -9.74 14.20 9.81
C GLY A 27 -9.78 15.14 8.61
N GLU A 28 -10.38 16.32 8.79
CA GLU A 28 -10.59 17.33 7.74
C GLU A 28 -9.31 17.71 6.99
N ASN A 29 -8.16 17.70 7.66
CA ASN A 29 -6.86 18.04 7.04
C ASN A 29 -6.32 16.95 6.10
N ASN A 30 -6.85 15.72 6.16
CA ASN A 30 -6.38 14.57 5.39
C ASN A 30 -7.39 14.12 4.33
N ILE A 31 -8.65 14.55 4.42
CA ILE A 31 -9.73 14.07 3.53
C ILE A 31 -9.42 14.31 2.05
N GLN A 32 -8.85 15.47 1.72
CA GLN A 32 -8.49 15.81 0.34
C GLN A 32 -7.40 14.88 -0.20
N LEU A 33 -6.38 14.58 0.61
CA LEU A 33 -5.32 13.67 0.21
C LEU A 33 -5.85 12.25 0.08
N GLU A 34 -6.73 11.80 0.98
CA GLU A 34 -7.33 10.47 0.89
C GLU A 34 -8.14 10.32 -0.40
N GLN A 35 -8.99 11.31 -0.72
CA GLN A 35 -9.77 11.34 -1.96
C GLN A 35 -8.88 11.36 -3.20
N GLU A 36 -7.77 12.09 -3.16
CA GLU A 36 -6.81 12.13 -4.27
C GLU A 36 -6.18 10.75 -4.51
N MET A 37 -5.81 10.02 -3.46
CA MET A 37 -5.23 8.69 -3.61
C MET A 37 -6.27 7.65 -4.00
N ASP A 38 -7.51 7.75 -3.48
CA ASP A 38 -8.63 6.87 -3.85
C ASP A 38 -9.02 7.01 -5.33
N ASN A 39 -8.92 8.21 -5.89
CA ASN A 39 -9.21 8.51 -7.31
C ASN A 39 -7.94 8.58 -8.17
N LEU A 40 -6.84 7.96 -7.74
CA LEU A 40 -5.57 8.04 -8.46
C LEU A 40 -5.64 7.27 -9.78
N GLU A 41 -5.44 7.98 -10.88
CA GLU A 41 -5.36 7.37 -12.21
C GLU A 41 -3.93 6.89 -12.52
N PRO A 42 -3.68 5.58 -12.71
CA PRO A 42 -2.34 5.05 -12.93
C PRO A 42 -1.64 5.65 -14.16
N ASN A 43 -2.41 5.97 -15.20
CA ASN A 43 -1.89 6.60 -16.42
C ASN A 43 -1.27 7.99 -16.13
N ASN A 44 -1.84 8.76 -15.20
CA ASN A 44 -1.28 10.05 -14.81
C ASN A 44 0.09 9.87 -14.15
N VAL A 45 0.22 8.86 -13.28
CA VAL A 45 1.49 8.53 -12.63
C VAL A 45 2.52 7.99 -13.62
N GLN A 46 2.09 7.16 -14.57
CA GLN A 46 2.95 6.62 -15.62
C GLN A 46 3.57 7.73 -16.48
N ASN A 47 2.80 8.78 -16.78
CA ASN A 47 3.23 9.90 -17.63
C ASN A 47 4.08 10.96 -16.91
N MET A 48 4.26 10.85 -15.59
CA MET A 48 5.11 11.77 -14.82
C MET A 48 6.56 11.73 -15.32
N ASN A 49 7.22 12.87 -15.35
CA ASN A 49 8.68 12.97 -15.52
C ASN A 49 9.42 12.64 -14.20
N GLN A 50 10.76 12.74 -14.20
CA GLN A 50 11.60 12.40 -13.05
C GLN A 50 11.23 13.21 -11.79
N GLN A 51 11.06 14.51 -11.94
CA GLN A 51 10.78 15.41 -10.82
C GLN A 51 9.34 15.23 -10.31
N GLU A 52 8.39 15.06 -11.22
CA GLU A 52 6.99 14.81 -10.88
C GLU A 52 6.83 13.48 -10.11
N TRP A 53 7.53 12.43 -10.54
CA TRP A 53 7.53 11.15 -9.84
C TRP A 53 8.12 11.24 -8.42
N TYR A 54 9.25 11.92 -8.28
CA TYR A 54 9.85 12.18 -6.96
C TYR A 54 8.90 12.98 -6.06
N ASN A 55 8.29 14.04 -6.59
CA ASN A 55 7.35 14.88 -5.85
C ASN A 55 6.06 14.14 -5.47
N PHE A 56 5.54 13.28 -6.36
CA PHE A 56 4.40 12.44 -6.06
C PHE A 56 4.70 11.50 -4.89
N LEU A 57 5.82 10.77 -4.94
CA LEU A 57 6.20 9.87 -3.87
C LEU A 57 6.38 10.59 -2.54
N LEU A 58 7.13 11.69 -2.54
CA LEU A 58 7.45 12.44 -1.32
C LEU A 58 6.25 13.15 -0.72
N ASN A 59 5.52 13.91 -1.53
CA ASN A 59 4.54 14.87 -1.05
C ASN A 59 3.11 14.32 -1.00
N LYS A 60 2.82 13.24 -1.75
CA LYS A 60 1.50 12.62 -1.77
C LYS A 60 1.55 11.23 -1.15
N TYR A 61 2.19 10.28 -1.83
CA TYR A 61 2.16 8.87 -1.44
C TYR A 61 2.69 8.63 -0.02
N PHE A 62 3.87 9.15 0.34
CA PHE A 62 4.41 8.95 1.68
C PHE A 62 3.65 9.67 2.78
N ARG A 63 3.08 10.86 2.48
CA ARG A 63 2.24 11.57 3.43
C ARG A 63 0.93 10.83 3.70
N TRP A 64 0.34 10.26 2.65
CA TRP A 64 -0.84 9.43 2.75
C TRP A 64 -0.55 8.14 3.53
N LYS A 65 0.54 7.43 3.19
CA LYS A 65 0.80 6.10 3.76
C LYS A 65 1.35 6.13 5.19
N TYR A 66 2.14 7.14 5.57
CA TYR A 66 2.92 7.11 6.81
C TYR A 66 2.51 8.18 7.81
N GLN A 67 2.32 7.72 9.06
CA GLN A 67 2.24 8.59 10.23
C GLN A 67 3.50 9.47 10.35
N PRO A 68 3.43 10.69 10.93
CA PRO A 68 4.52 11.67 10.91
C PRO A 68 5.90 11.13 11.34
N ASN A 69 5.96 10.32 12.40
CA ASN A 69 7.22 9.72 12.88
C ASN A 69 7.82 8.71 11.89
N ARG A 70 6.98 7.91 11.23
CA ARG A 70 7.39 6.98 10.18
C ARG A 70 7.75 7.72 8.88
N TYR A 71 7.02 8.79 8.56
CA TYR A 71 7.32 9.64 7.41
C TYR A 71 8.74 10.22 7.50
N ALA A 72 9.11 10.81 8.64
CA ALA A 72 10.44 11.41 8.81
C ALA A 72 11.58 10.40 8.61
N THR A 73 11.45 9.21 9.21
CA THR A 73 12.50 8.18 9.13
C THR A 73 12.57 7.51 7.75
N THR A 74 11.42 7.24 7.14
CA THR A 74 11.32 6.66 5.78
C THR A 74 11.88 7.61 4.73
N THR A 75 11.47 8.88 4.77
CA THR A 75 11.86 9.85 3.74
C THR A 75 13.32 10.28 3.83
N LYS A 76 14.00 10.05 4.97
CA LYS A 76 15.43 10.33 5.10
C LYS A 76 16.27 9.61 4.04
N TYR A 77 15.99 8.34 3.78
CA TYR A 77 16.70 7.58 2.74
C TYR A 77 16.21 7.96 1.34
N PHE A 78 14.90 8.14 1.18
CA PHE A 78 14.33 8.53 -0.11
C PHE A 78 14.88 9.86 -0.65
N LYS A 79 15.06 10.87 0.22
CA LYS A 79 15.57 12.20 -0.17
C LYS A 79 16.98 12.15 -0.79
N LYS A 80 17.74 11.08 -0.52
CA LYS A 80 19.04 10.86 -1.15
C LYS A 80 18.98 10.81 -2.67
N TYR A 81 17.87 10.35 -3.26
CA TYR A 81 17.72 10.38 -4.71
C TYR A 81 17.88 11.79 -5.29
N GLN A 82 17.39 12.82 -4.59
CA GLN A 82 17.57 14.21 -5.01
C GLN A 82 18.91 14.79 -4.54
N GLU A 83 19.29 14.53 -3.28
CA GLU A 83 20.54 15.06 -2.69
C GLU A 83 21.80 14.57 -3.40
N GLU A 84 21.77 13.34 -3.92
CA GLU A 84 22.89 12.68 -4.61
C GLU A 84 22.73 12.70 -6.16
N ASN A 85 21.74 13.43 -6.69
CA ASN A 85 21.45 13.54 -8.13
C ASN A 85 21.19 12.18 -8.83
N ARG A 86 20.42 11.31 -8.17
CA ARG A 86 20.03 9.95 -8.58
C ARG A 86 18.55 9.85 -8.99
N LEU A 87 17.93 10.95 -9.43
CA LEU A 87 16.53 10.95 -9.86
C LEU A 87 16.28 10.07 -11.09
N ASN A 88 17.30 9.87 -11.93
CA ASN A 88 17.26 8.92 -13.04
C ASN A 88 17.07 7.47 -12.54
N GLU A 89 17.77 7.05 -11.49
CA GLU A 89 17.61 5.71 -10.90
C GLU A 89 16.17 5.51 -10.39
N LEU A 90 15.63 6.52 -9.70
CA LEU A 90 14.25 6.50 -9.21
C LEU A 90 13.23 6.44 -10.35
N TYR A 91 13.54 7.10 -11.48
CA TYR A 91 12.73 7.05 -12.68
C TYR A 91 12.78 5.69 -13.37
N ASP A 92 13.95 5.06 -13.42
CA ASP A 92 14.09 3.69 -13.94
C ASP A 92 13.31 2.69 -13.09
N ILE A 93 13.28 2.89 -11.76
CA ILE A 93 12.41 2.11 -10.86
C ILE A 93 10.93 2.32 -11.23
N LYS A 94 10.48 3.55 -11.52
CA LYS A 94 9.11 3.79 -12.00
C LYS A 94 8.82 2.98 -13.27
N ASN A 95 9.75 3.00 -14.23
CA ASN A 95 9.58 2.26 -15.48
C ASN A 95 9.48 0.75 -15.23
N GLN A 96 10.26 0.20 -14.30
CA GLN A 96 10.13 -1.20 -13.86
C GLN A 96 8.76 -1.49 -13.25
N ILE A 97 8.23 -0.59 -12.40
CA ILE A 97 6.90 -0.72 -11.78
C ILE A 97 5.80 -0.75 -12.86
N PHE A 98 5.91 0.01 -13.93
CA PHE A 98 4.91 -0.03 -15.00
C PHE A 98 5.13 -1.14 -16.03
N ALA A 99 6.34 -1.67 -16.16
CA ALA A 99 6.69 -2.67 -17.17
C ALA A 99 6.57 -4.13 -16.72
N PHE A 100 6.61 -4.42 -15.41
CA PHE A 100 6.56 -5.82 -14.93
C PHE A 100 5.21 -6.50 -15.21
N ASP A 101 5.18 -7.83 -15.15
CA ASP A 101 3.96 -8.65 -15.23
C ASP A 101 3.18 -8.61 -13.91
N LYS A 102 1.97 -8.05 -13.93
CA LYS A 102 1.18 -7.75 -12.71
C LYS A 102 0.64 -9.00 -12.03
N GLU A 103 0.51 -10.12 -12.76
CA GLU A 103 0.17 -11.41 -12.17
C GLU A 103 1.32 -11.95 -11.29
N ASN A 104 2.55 -11.49 -11.52
CA ASN A 104 3.70 -11.81 -10.69
C ASN A 104 3.82 -10.83 -9.51
N ILE A 105 2.95 -11.01 -8.51
CA ILE A 105 2.90 -10.22 -7.26
C ILE A 105 4.29 -10.13 -6.60
N MET A 106 5.03 -11.25 -6.56
CA MET A 106 6.36 -11.29 -5.96
C MET A 106 7.35 -10.38 -6.69
N LEU A 107 7.30 -10.33 -8.02
CA LEU A 107 8.17 -9.47 -8.81
C LEU A 107 7.89 -8.00 -8.52
N GLY A 108 6.62 -7.58 -8.50
CA GLY A 108 6.23 -6.22 -8.12
C GLY A 108 6.77 -5.84 -6.74
N LEU A 109 6.58 -6.71 -5.75
CA LEU A 109 7.08 -6.50 -4.38
C LEU A 109 8.60 -6.57 -4.25
N LYS A 110 9.33 -7.07 -5.25
CA LYS A 110 10.81 -7.07 -5.27
C LYS A 110 11.39 -5.77 -5.78
N ILE A 111 10.66 -4.97 -6.55
CA ILE A 111 11.09 -3.65 -7.01
C ILE A 111 11.26 -2.75 -5.78
N LYS A 112 12.45 -2.19 -5.54
CA LYS A 112 12.79 -1.45 -4.31
C LYS A 112 12.86 0.05 -4.59
N ILE A 113 12.25 0.82 -3.68
CA ILE A 113 12.46 2.27 -3.57
C ILE A 113 13.11 2.50 -2.20
N GLU A 114 14.20 3.28 -2.15
CA GLU A 114 14.89 3.56 -0.89
C GLU A 114 13.96 4.17 0.16
N GLY A 115 14.10 3.71 1.40
CA GLY A 115 13.21 4.09 2.51
C GLY A 115 11.87 3.35 2.55
N MET A 116 11.44 2.71 1.46
CA MET A 116 10.13 2.06 1.38
C MET A 116 10.20 0.57 1.74
N GLY A 117 9.58 0.19 2.86
CA GLY A 117 9.41 -1.22 3.26
C GLY A 117 8.38 -1.98 2.41
N VAL A 118 8.25 -3.30 2.62
CA VAL A 118 7.26 -4.14 1.90
C VAL A 118 5.83 -3.59 2.00
N PRO A 119 5.33 -3.16 3.19
CA PRO A 119 3.99 -2.57 3.30
C PRO A 119 3.81 -1.23 2.56
N GLY A 120 4.89 -0.48 2.36
CA GLY A 120 4.85 0.69 1.49
C GLY A 120 4.74 0.27 0.03
N ARG A 121 5.54 -0.71 -0.38
CA ARG A 121 5.49 -1.17 -1.77
C ARG A 121 4.15 -1.80 -2.14
N SER A 122 3.55 -2.60 -1.26
CA SER A 122 2.20 -3.14 -1.46
C SER A 122 1.17 -2.01 -1.58
N GLY A 123 1.22 -1.01 -0.70
CA GLY A 123 0.32 0.14 -0.75
C GLY A 123 0.50 1.02 -1.99
N LEU A 124 1.71 1.13 -2.54
CA LEU A 124 1.92 1.85 -3.81
C LEU A 124 1.35 1.03 -4.98
N LEU A 125 1.61 -0.27 -5.01
CA LEU A 125 1.13 -1.15 -6.08
C LEU A 125 -0.38 -1.32 -6.06
N SER A 126 -1.04 -1.30 -4.90
CA SER A 126 -2.50 -1.36 -4.80
C SER A 126 -3.18 -0.12 -5.36
N LEU A 127 -2.56 1.06 -5.23
CA LEU A 127 -3.07 2.27 -5.87
C LEU A 127 -2.86 2.27 -7.39
N LEU A 128 -1.73 1.74 -7.86
CA LEU A 128 -1.40 1.74 -9.29
C LEU A 128 -2.10 0.59 -10.04
N PHE A 129 -2.31 -0.55 -9.39
CA PHE A 129 -2.81 -1.78 -9.98
C PHE A 129 -3.79 -2.49 -9.03
N PRO A 130 -4.93 -1.86 -8.67
CA PRO A 130 -5.85 -2.35 -7.63
C PRO A 130 -6.44 -3.73 -7.91
N ASN A 131 -6.53 -4.14 -9.18
CA ASN A 131 -7.02 -5.47 -9.56
C ASN A 131 -6.04 -6.61 -9.27
N TYR A 132 -4.78 -6.29 -8.92
CA TYR A 132 -3.71 -7.28 -8.72
C TYR A 132 -3.07 -7.20 -7.33
N PHE A 133 -3.20 -6.06 -6.64
CA PHE A 133 -2.52 -5.79 -5.38
C PHE A 133 -3.48 -5.20 -4.35
N GLY A 134 -3.35 -5.69 -3.11
CA GLY A 134 -4.02 -5.11 -1.93
C GLY A 134 -3.05 -4.31 -1.06
N THR A 135 -3.59 -3.32 -0.34
CA THR A 135 -2.82 -2.58 0.67
C THR A 135 -2.61 -3.48 1.89
N VAL A 136 -1.38 -3.97 2.07
CA VAL A 136 -1.04 -4.85 3.19
C VAL A 136 -0.21 -4.12 4.22
N ASP A 137 -0.66 -4.14 5.48
CA ASP A 137 0.13 -3.71 6.64
C ASP A 137 -0.19 -4.52 7.90
N GLN A 138 0.39 -4.10 9.02
CA GLN A 138 0.25 -4.79 10.31
C GLN A 138 -1.22 -4.94 10.76
N PHE A 139 -2.10 -4.01 10.37
CA PHE A 139 -3.49 -4.02 10.81
C PHE A 139 -4.30 -5.06 10.07
N VAL A 140 -4.00 -5.28 8.79
CA VAL A 140 -4.58 -6.39 8.00
C VAL A 140 -4.27 -7.72 8.68
N VAL A 141 -3.02 -7.98 9.04
CA VAL A 141 -2.65 -9.24 9.72
C VAL A 141 -3.32 -9.37 11.08
N LYS A 142 -3.37 -8.29 11.86
CA LYS A 142 -4.03 -8.27 13.18
C LYS A 142 -5.53 -8.53 13.06
N ALA A 143 -6.19 -8.00 12.03
CA ALA A 143 -7.61 -8.21 11.78
C ALA A 143 -7.90 -9.63 11.29
N LEU A 144 -7.19 -10.11 10.27
CA LEU A 144 -7.40 -11.45 9.69
C LEU A 144 -7.13 -12.56 10.70
N ARG A 145 -6.19 -12.36 11.63
CA ARG A 145 -5.97 -13.30 12.75
C ARG A 145 -7.18 -13.53 13.63
N ASN A 146 -8.13 -12.60 13.68
CA ASN A 146 -9.35 -12.76 14.47
C ASN A 146 -10.44 -13.50 13.70
N ILE A 147 -10.21 -13.83 12.43
CA ILE A 147 -11.13 -14.63 11.63
C ILE A 147 -10.84 -16.11 11.86
N GLU A 148 -11.81 -16.88 12.33
CA GLU A 148 -11.58 -18.25 12.82
C GLU A 148 -11.22 -19.23 11.70
N ASP A 149 -11.99 -19.21 10.62
CA ASP A 149 -11.96 -20.26 9.59
C ASP A 149 -11.20 -19.87 8.30
N LEU A 150 -10.25 -18.94 8.37
CA LEU A 150 -9.43 -18.61 7.19
C LEU A 150 -8.52 -19.79 6.79
N PRO A 151 -8.43 -20.15 5.49
CA PRO A 151 -7.50 -21.17 5.03
C PRO A 151 -6.05 -20.91 5.45
N GLU A 152 -5.65 -19.63 5.50
CA GLU A 152 -4.29 -19.18 5.81
C GLU A 152 -4.05 -18.94 7.31
N LYS A 153 -4.97 -19.35 8.19
CA LYS A 153 -4.91 -19.09 9.63
C LYS A 153 -3.55 -19.42 10.25
N GLU A 154 -3.01 -20.59 9.96
CA GLU A 154 -1.71 -21.04 10.46
C GLU A 154 -0.56 -20.16 9.98
N GLN A 155 -0.61 -19.68 8.73
CA GLN A 155 0.39 -18.76 8.19
C GLN A 155 0.26 -17.39 8.86
N LEU A 156 -0.96 -16.87 8.98
CA LEU A 156 -1.25 -15.60 9.66
C LEU A 156 -0.72 -15.58 11.09
N LEU A 157 -0.87 -16.67 11.85
CA LEU A 157 -0.37 -16.77 13.23
C LEU A 157 1.17 -16.71 13.32
N ARG A 158 1.88 -17.16 12.28
CA ARG A 158 3.36 -17.16 12.22
C ARG A 158 3.95 -15.83 11.75
N MET A 159 3.17 -15.01 11.06
CA MET A 159 3.62 -13.69 10.59
C MET A 159 4.07 -12.79 11.76
N LYS A 160 4.94 -11.81 11.48
CA LYS A 160 5.26 -10.75 12.44
C LYS A 160 4.66 -9.44 11.90
N PRO A 161 3.49 -8.98 12.41
CA PRO A 161 2.78 -7.84 11.83
C PRO A 161 3.65 -6.59 11.66
N GLU A 162 4.55 -6.33 12.61
CA GLU A 162 5.43 -5.17 12.61
C GLU A 162 6.60 -5.29 11.60
N LYS A 163 6.85 -6.50 11.09
CA LYS A 163 7.95 -6.85 10.19
C LYS A 163 7.52 -7.90 9.16
N LEU A 164 6.60 -7.50 8.27
CA LEU A 164 6.15 -8.34 7.16
C LEU A 164 7.22 -8.47 6.09
N GLU A 165 7.48 -9.70 5.67
CA GLU A 165 8.37 -10.04 4.57
C GLU A 165 7.57 -10.17 3.26
N ILE A 166 8.25 -10.33 2.13
CA ILE A 166 7.60 -10.42 0.81
C ILE A 166 6.62 -11.60 0.76
N ASP A 167 7.02 -12.77 1.25
CA ASP A 167 6.17 -13.97 1.20
C ASP A 167 4.89 -13.80 2.03
N ASP A 168 4.97 -13.11 3.18
CA ASP A 168 3.80 -12.78 3.99
C ASP A 168 2.80 -11.93 3.19
N VAL A 169 3.30 -10.90 2.51
CA VAL A 169 2.47 -10.00 1.69
C VAL A 169 1.89 -10.70 0.46
N VAL A 170 2.63 -11.61 -0.16
CA VAL A 170 2.11 -12.41 -1.28
C VAL A 170 0.94 -13.28 -0.84
N ILE A 171 1.03 -13.94 0.33
CA ILE A 171 -0.07 -14.72 0.89
C ILE A 171 -1.28 -13.81 1.10
N LEU A 172 -1.08 -12.68 1.79
CA LEU A 172 -2.17 -11.76 2.12
C LEU A 172 -2.89 -11.20 0.88
N ILE A 173 -2.15 -10.83 -0.18
CA ILE A 173 -2.75 -10.33 -1.42
C ILE A 173 -3.57 -11.43 -2.12
N LYS A 174 -3.16 -12.69 -2.06
CA LYS A 174 -3.89 -13.80 -2.70
C LYS A 174 -5.14 -14.25 -1.92
N SER A 175 -5.23 -13.89 -0.65
CA SER A 175 -6.36 -14.20 0.23
C SER A 175 -7.45 -13.12 0.23
N MET A 176 -7.23 -12.01 -0.47
CA MET A 176 -8.17 -10.91 -0.67
C MET A 176 -8.73 -10.95 -2.10
#